data_AF-A0A5T1JNU9-F1
#
_entry.id   AF-A0A5T1JNU9-F1
#
_cell.length_a   1.000
_cell.length_b   1.000
_cell.length_c   1.000
_cell.angle_alpha   90.00
_cell.angle_beta   90.00
_cell.angle_gamma   90.00
#
_symmetry.space_group_name_H-M   'P 1'
#
loop_
_entity.id
_entity.type
_entity.pdbx_description
1 polymer ?
#
loop_
_entity_poly.entity_id
_entity_poly.type
_entity_poly.pdbx_seq_one_letter_code
_entity_poly.pdbx_strand_id
1 'polypeptide(L)'
;LGINGIKVSNSIPTPKTKANVNDLIITYNENVKQLWLCVASDDKYTSWINLLGNENITAQELIIISFDTNLNSGQYGGCLSDLRFGFENSLASTTQIIKGLNEGSFLITKDGMGLKSKNYTEVSVLSKPSKNQIEGNIKTSGIYNDPAWHNITNALKKYDGNANECCLWASNIKNSVSIELFTNEIPMSLFYRQAGYYGNVNLSNIKMQKALRVQNEIIVERSFIGIKKEIDKTTYGDNAFLFEFEEEK
;
A
#
# COMPACT_ATOMS: atom_id res chain seq x y z
N LEU A 1 13.10 -34.21 4.82
CA LEU A 1 13.60 -32.97 5.47
C LEU A 1 13.62 -33.24 6.97
N GLY A 2 14.78 -33.11 7.61
CA GLY A 2 14.95 -33.34 9.05
C GLY A 2 15.04 -32.02 9.82
N ILE A 3 14.91 -32.09 11.14
CA ILE A 3 15.18 -30.95 12.03
C ILE A 3 16.69 -30.69 12.03
N ASN A 4 17.09 -29.44 11.81
CA ASN A 4 18.50 -29.04 11.73
C ASN A 4 19.12 -28.79 13.11
N GLY A 5 18.36 -28.21 14.03
CA GLY A 5 18.78 -27.96 15.40
C GLY A 5 17.60 -27.65 16.32
N ILE A 6 17.77 -27.93 17.61
CA ILE A 6 16.78 -27.63 18.66
C ILE A 6 17.44 -26.70 19.67
N LYS A 7 16.81 -25.56 19.95
CA LYS A 7 17.23 -24.61 21.00
C LYS A 7 16.10 -24.40 21.99
N VAL A 8 16.46 -24.18 23.26
CA VAL A 8 15.51 -23.78 24.29
C VAL A 8 15.74 -22.29 24.58
N SER A 9 14.65 -21.51 24.66
CA SER A 9 14.68 -20.08 24.88
C SER A 9 13.63 -19.67 25.92
N ASN A 10 13.90 -18.61 26.67
CA ASN A 10 12.90 -17.98 27.54
C ASN A 10 12.10 -16.89 26.82
N SER A 11 12.46 -16.56 25.58
CA SER A 11 11.79 -15.58 24.73
C SER A 11 11.26 -16.22 23.44
N ILE A 12 10.17 -15.65 22.93
CA ILE A 12 9.60 -15.96 21.63
C ILE A 12 10.58 -15.49 20.54
N PRO A 13 10.81 -16.28 19.46
CA PRO A 13 11.62 -15.80 18.35
C PRO A 13 11.01 -14.56 17.70
N THR A 14 11.82 -13.78 17.01
CA THR A 14 11.39 -12.62 16.22
C THR A 14 11.81 -12.84 14.77
N PRO A 15 11.33 -12.04 13.81
CA PRO A 15 11.86 -12.13 12.45
C PRO A 15 13.37 -11.85 12.36
N LYS A 16 14.00 -11.22 13.37
CA LYS A 16 15.45 -11.01 13.42
C LYS A 16 16.21 -12.14 14.12
N THR A 17 15.51 -13.14 14.65
CA THR A 17 16.14 -14.30 15.28
C THR A 17 16.77 -15.18 14.20
N LYS A 18 18.11 -15.20 14.13
CA LYS A 18 18.84 -15.99 13.14
C LYS A 18 18.65 -17.49 13.36
N ALA A 19 18.23 -18.19 12.31
CA ALA A 19 17.99 -19.62 12.30
C ALA A 19 17.99 -20.15 10.87
N ASN A 20 18.32 -21.42 10.68
CA ASN A 20 18.13 -22.08 9.39
C ASN A 20 16.69 -22.58 9.26
N VAL A 21 16.22 -22.76 8.03
CA VAL A 21 14.97 -23.49 7.78
C VAL A 21 15.05 -24.86 8.46
N ASN A 22 13.99 -25.28 9.14
CA ASN A 22 13.90 -26.48 10.00
C ASN A 22 14.64 -26.43 11.35
N ASP A 23 15.12 -25.27 11.79
CA ASP A 23 15.49 -25.07 13.19
C ASP A 23 14.24 -24.98 14.08
N LEU A 24 14.30 -25.56 15.27
CA LEU A 24 13.27 -25.50 16.30
C LEU A 24 13.73 -24.65 17.49
N ILE A 25 12.84 -23.79 17.96
CA ILE A 25 12.96 -23.09 19.24
C ILE A 25 11.81 -23.51 20.14
N ILE A 26 12.15 -24.11 21.28
CA ILE A 26 11.20 -24.37 22.36
C ILE A 26 11.23 -23.14 23.26
N THR A 27 10.14 -22.39 23.29
CA THR A 27 9.98 -21.28 24.23
C THR A 27 9.24 -21.78 25.46
N TYR A 28 9.89 -21.71 26.62
CA TYR A 28 9.33 -22.16 27.89
C TYR A 28 9.56 -21.12 28.98
N ASN A 29 8.48 -20.63 29.60
CA ASN A 29 8.51 -19.92 30.87
C ASN A 29 7.29 -20.30 31.73
N GLU A 30 7.12 -19.68 32.90
CA GLU A 30 6.04 -20.01 33.85
C GLU A 30 4.63 -19.95 33.23
N ASN A 31 4.44 -19.15 32.17
CA ASN A 31 3.13 -18.88 31.56
C ASN A 31 2.99 -19.32 30.09
N VAL A 32 4.11 -19.64 29.41
CA VAL A 32 4.13 -19.87 27.96
C VAL A 32 4.92 -21.13 27.64
N LYS A 33 4.28 -22.07 26.91
CA LYS A 33 4.93 -23.24 26.31
C LYS A 33 4.62 -23.23 24.82
N GLN A 34 5.61 -22.91 23.99
CA GLN A 34 5.46 -22.83 22.54
C GLN A 34 6.58 -23.58 21.85
N LEU A 35 6.30 -24.09 20.64
CA LEU A 35 7.26 -24.79 19.81
C LEU A 35 7.32 -24.09 18.45
N TRP A 36 8.38 -23.34 18.20
CA TRP A 36 8.54 -22.52 17.01
C TRP A 36 9.40 -23.24 15.98
N LEU A 37 8.88 -23.45 14.78
CA LEU A 37 9.62 -23.98 13.64
C LEU A 37 9.95 -22.87 12.64
N CYS A 38 11.23 -22.72 12.31
CA CYS A 38 11.66 -21.83 11.24
C CYS A 38 11.29 -22.44 9.89
N VAL A 39 10.37 -21.80 9.16
CA VAL A 39 9.86 -22.29 7.86
C VAL A 39 10.44 -21.54 6.67
N ALA A 40 10.99 -20.35 6.90
CA ALA A 40 11.72 -19.58 5.89
C ALA A 40 12.84 -18.80 6.58
N SER A 41 13.98 -18.70 5.90
CA SER A 41 15.10 -17.86 6.30
C SER A 41 15.71 -17.24 5.07
N ASP A 42 15.92 -15.94 5.11
CA ASP A 42 16.77 -15.20 4.18
C ASP A 42 17.83 -14.41 4.96
N ASP A 43 18.60 -13.59 4.25
CA ASP A 43 19.70 -12.80 4.84
C ASP A 43 19.21 -11.74 5.84
N LYS A 44 17.93 -11.35 5.78
CA LYS A 44 17.34 -10.30 6.61
C LYS A 44 16.45 -10.87 7.71
N TYR A 45 15.58 -11.82 7.37
CA TYR A 45 14.49 -12.26 8.23
C TYR A 45 14.29 -13.77 8.26
N THR A 46 13.73 -14.23 9.37
CA THR A 46 13.22 -15.59 9.55
C THR A 46 11.71 -15.57 9.75
N SER A 47 11.04 -16.62 9.26
CA SER A 47 9.62 -16.84 9.47
C SER A 47 9.39 -18.07 10.33
N TRP A 48 8.52 -17.97 11.31
CA TRP A 48 8.27 -19.00 12.30
C TRP A 48 6.79 -19.37 12.35
N ILE A 49 6.52 -20.66 12.56
CA ILE A 49 5.18 -21.16 12.89
C ILE A 49 5.22 -21.74 14.30
N ASN A 50 4.21 -21.43 15.12
CA ASN A 50 4.02 -22.10 16.40
C ASN A 50 3.31 -23.43 16.17
N LEU A 51 4.00 -24.55 16.36
CA LEU A 51 3.45 -25.89 16.17
C LEU A 51 2.44 -26.30 17.26
N LEU A 52 2.39 -25.58 18.38
CA LEU A 52 1.44 -25.81 19.47
C LEU A 52 0.26 -24.82 19.46
N GLY A 53 0.24 -23.88 18.52
CA GLY A 53 -0.78 -22.82 18.42
C GLY A 53 -1.08 -22.43 16.97
N ASN A 54 -1.78 -21.31 16.78
CA ASN A 54 -2.13 -20.78 15.46
C ASN A 54 -1.32 -19.52 15.11
N GLU A 55 -0.27 -19.22 15.88
CA GLU A 55 0.52 -18.01 15.74
C GLU A 55 1.63 -18.21 14.71
N ASN A 56 1.77 -17.24 13.81
CA ASN A 56 2.87 -17.18 12.86
C ASN A 56 3.65 -15.89 13.10
N ILE A 57 4.96 -15.93 12.87
CA ILE A 57 5.86 -14.78 12.92
C ILE A 57 6.44 -14.63 11.53
N THR A 58 6.04 -13.56 10.86
CA THR A 58 6.55 -13.20 9.54
C THR A 58 6.91 -11.72 9.54
N ALA A 59 7.93 -11.37 8.77
CA ALA A 59 8.27 -9.99 8.46
C ALA A 59 7.85 -9.67 7.03
N GLN A 60 7.28 -8.49 6.81
CA GLN A 60 6.98 -7.98 5.49
C GLN A 60 7.47 -6.53 5.38
N GLU A 61 8.40 -6.28 4.46
CA GLU A 61 8.79 -4.92 4.09
C GLU A 61 7.62 -4.28 3.32
N LEU A 62 7.26 -3.06 3.70
CA LEU A 62 6.24 -2.29 3.01
C LEU A 62 6.52 -0.79 3.04
N ILE A 63 5.97 -0.10 2.05
CA ILE A 63 5.86 1.36 2.03
C ILE A 63 4.44 1.74 2.37
N ILE A 64 4.27 2.65 3.32
CA ILE A 64 2.97 3.20 3.72
C ILE A 64 2.91 4.65 3.26
N ILE A 65 1.99 4.97 2.34
CA ILE A 65 1.72 6.34 1.90
C ILE A 65 0.40 6.77 2.52
N SER A 66 0.36 7.96 3.13
CA SER A 66 -0.86 8.52 3.69
C SER A 66 -1.05 9.96 3.29
N PHE A 67 -2.30 10.38 3.17
CA PHE A 67 -2.66 11.76 2.89
C PHE A 67 -4.10 12.05 3.30
N ASP A 68 -4.38 13.34 3.49
CA ASP A 68 -5.71 13.83 3.78
C ASP A 68 -6.36 14.40 2.52
N THR A 69 -7.66 14.16 2.35
CA THR A 69 -8.48 14.70 1.26
C THR A 69 -9.32 15.87 1.77
N ASN A 70 -9.29 16.99 1.06
CA ASN A 70 -10.18 18.14 1.29
C ASN A 70 -11.02 18.38 0.04
N LEU A 71 -12.34 18.49 0.21
CA LEU A 71 -13.25 18.69 -0.91
C LEU A 71 -13.33 20.17 -1.26
N ASN A 72 -12.99 20.49 -2.51
CA ASN A 72 -13.25 21.80 -3.08
C ASN A 72 -14.58 21.71 -3.80
N SER A 73 -15.65 22.17 -3.15
CA SER A 73 -16.95 22.49 -3.75
C SER A 73 -17.51 21.47 -4.76
N GLY A 74 -18.54 20.73 -4.36
CA GLY A 74 -19.36 19.95 -5.27
C GLY A 74 -20.69 19.60 -4.63
N GLN A 75 -21.77 19.61 -5.41
CA GLN A 75 -23.13 19.34 -4.90
C GLN A 75 -23.26 17.92 -4.32
N TYR A 76 -22.47 16.97 -4.82
CA TYR A 76 -22.51 15.55 -4.46
C TYR A 76 -21.23 15.06 -3.79
N GLY A 77 -20.26 15.94 -3.53
CA GLY A 77 -18.96 15.60 -2.97
C GLY A 77 -17.79 16.07 -3.83
N GLY A 78 -16.74 15.26 -3.92
CA GLY A 78 -15.59 15.51 -4.78
C GLY A 78 -14.88 14.21 -5.09
N CYS A 79 -14.32 14.11 -6.31
CA CYS A 79 -13.62 12.90 -6.72
C CYS A 79 -12.09 13.02 -6.71
N LEU A 80 -11.46 11.87 -6.45
CA LEU A 80 -10.06 11.61 -6.79
C LEU A 80 -9.99 10.63 -7.96
N SER A 81 -9.06 10.87 -8.88
CA SER A 81 -8.75 9.97 -9.99
C SER A 81 -7.27 10.05 -10.35
N ASP A 82 -6.85 9.08 -11.16
CA ASP A 82 -5.51 8.99 -11.76
C ASP A 82 -4.37 9.09 -10.74
N LEU A 83 -4.57 8.52 -9.55
CA LEU A 83 -3.55 8.40 -8.51
C LEU A 83 -2.47 7.40 -8.98
N ARG A 84 -1.22 7.86 -9.07
CA ARG A 84 -0.07 7.07 -9.53
C ARG A 84 1.12 7.21 -8.60
N PHE A 85 1.96 6.18 -8.61
CA PHE A 85 3.22 6.13 -7.87
C PHE A 85 4.38 6.23 -8.86
N GLY A 86 5.29 7.17 -8.63
CA GLY A 86 6.50 7.34 -9.43
C GLY A 86 7.67 6.55 -8.87
N PHE A 87 8.38 5.86 -9.76
CA PHE A 87 9.64 5.17 -9.48
C PHE A 87 10.71 5.68 -10.46
N GLU A 88 11.91 5.08 -10.43
CA GLU A 88 13.03 5.45 -11.33
C GLU A 88 12.60 5.49 -12.81
N ASN A 89 11.73 4.57 -13.23
CA ASN A 89 11.26 4.45 -14.61
C ASN A 89 10.06 5.36 -14.96
N SER A 90 9.72 6.36 -14.15
CA SER A 90 8.48 7.19 -14.23
C SER A 90 7.26 6.57 -13.51
N LEU A 91 6.07 7.10 -13.79
CA LEU A 91 4.80 6.73 -13.14
C LEU A 91 4.39 5.31 -13.50
N ALA A 92 4.11 4.49 -12.48
CA ALA A 92 3.65 3.12 -12.63
C ALA A 92 2.20 3.03 -13.13
N SER A 93 1.90 1.96 -13.87
CA SER A 93 0.55 1.66 -14.36
C SER A 93 -0.20 0.74 -13.40
N THR A 94 -1.44 1.08 -13.06
CA THR A 94 -2.35 0.16 -12.36
C THR A 94 -2.88 -0.86 -13.36
N THR A 95 -2.72 -2.15 -13.07
CA THR A 95 -3.04 -3.25 -14.00
C THR A 95 -4.22 -4.10 -13.53
N GLN A 96 -4.35 -4.35 -12.23
CA GLN A 96 -5.46 -5.07 -11.63
C GLN A 96 -5.97 -4.36 -10.38
N ILE A 97 -7.25 -4.53 -10.08
CA ILE A 97 -7.83 -4.17 -8.78
C ILE A 97 -8.75 -5.28 -8.26
N ILE A 98 -8.84 -5.38 -6.94
CA ILE A 98 -9.97 -5.97 -6.23
C ILE A 98 -10.78 -4.81 -5.68
N LYS A 99 -12.01 -4.68 -6.16
CA LYS A 99 -12.90 -3.57 -5.84
C LYS A 99 -13.33 -3.64 -4.37
N GLY A 100 -13.37 -2.48 -3.72
CA GLY A 100 -14.07 -2.36 -2.44
C GLY A 100 -14.34 -0.91 -2.06
N LEU A 101 -15.44 -0.69 -1.33
CA LEU A 101 -16.01 0.63 -1.10
C LEU A 101 -14.99 1.57 -0.45
N ASN A 102 -14.53 1.21 0.75
CA ASN A 102 -13.57 1.98 1.54
C ASN A 102 -12.19 1.32 1.62
N GLU A 103 -12.06 0.07 1.17
CA GLU A 103 -10.83 -0.70 1.21
C GLU A 103 -10.78 -1.62 0.02
N GLY A 104 -9.64 -1.69 -0.66
CA GLY A 104 -9.43 -2.58 -1.79
C GLY A 104 -7.95 -2.83 -2.05
N SER A 105 -7.67 -3.74 -2.98
CA SER A 105 -6.30 -4.15 -3.33
C SER A 105 -6.03 -3.88 -4.79
N PHE A 106 -4.76 -3.72 -5.16
CA PHE A 106 -4.37 -3.42 -6.53
C PHE A 106 -2.99 -3.98 -6.87
N LEU A 107 -2.74 -4.12 -8.17
CA LEU A 107 -1.44 -4.49 -8.71
C LEU A 107 -0.95 -3.39 -9.65
N ILE A 108 0.22 -2.82 -9.36
CA ILE A 108 0.89 -1.87 -10.26
C ILE A 108 2.07 -2.52 -10.97
N THR A 109 2.40 -2.02 -12.16
CA THR A 109 3.61 -2.37 -12.92
C THR A 109 4.48 -1.13 -13.05
N LYS A 110 5.77 -1.26 -12.72
CA LYS A 110 6.77 -0.18 -12.85
C LYS A 110 7.28 -0.05 -14.30
N ASP A 111 6.37 0.26 -15.20
CA ASP A 111 6.60 0.32 -16.66
C ASP A 111 6.79 1.74 -17.21
N GLY A 112 6.64 2.77 -16.39
CA GLY A 112 6.73 4.17 -16.84
C GLY A 112 5.56 4.62 -17.71
N MET A 113 4.51 3.81 -17.81
CA MET A 113 3.37 4.05 -18.69
C MET A 113 2.14 4.60 -17.95
N GLY A 114 2.28 5.00 -16.69
CA GLY A 114 1.17 5.42 -15.82
C GLY A 114 0.26 6.49 -16.44
N LEU A 115 0.81 7.50 -17.13
CA LEU A 115 0.01 8.54 -17.79
C LEU A 115 -0.73 8.05 -19.05
N LYS A 116 -0.23 6.98 -19.67
CA LYS A 116 -0.81 6.35 -20.87
C LYS A 116 -1.79 5.24 -20.51
N SER A 117 -1.60 4.59 -19.36
CA SER A 117 -2.51 3.55 -18.86
C SER A 117 -3.84 4.16 -18.40
N LYS A 118 -4.92 3.75 -19.06
CA LYS A 118 -6.27 4.26 -18.78
C LYS A 118 -7.06 3.34 -17.85
N ASN A 119 -6.98 2.04 -18.12
CA ASN A 119 -7.80 1.03 -17.49
C ASN A 119 -6.95 0.03 -16.71
N TYR A 120 -7.52 -0.49 -15.64
CA TYR A 120 -7.11 -1.72 -14.98
C TYR A 120 -8.11 -2.83 -15.30
N THR A 121 -7.79 -4.06 -14.92
CA THR A 121 -8.72 -5.19 -14.91
C THR A 121 -9.29 -5.38 -13.50
N GLU A 122 -10.61 -5.42 -13.36
CA GLU A 122 -11.24 -5.83 -12.11
C GLU A 122 -11.16 -7.36 -11.97
N VAL A 123 -10.68 -7.84 -10.83
CA VAL A 123 -10.50 -9.27 -10.54
C VAL A 123 -11.02 -9.61 -9.15
N SER A 124 -11.33 -10.89 -8.92
CA SER A 124 -11.69 -11.39 -7.58
C SER A 124 -10.47 -11.70 -6.72
N VAL A 125 -9.31 -11.97 -7.34
CA VAL A 125 -8.03 -12.26 -6.71
C VAL A 125 -6.93 -11.65 -7.58
N LEU A 126 -5.96 -10.96 -6.98
CA LEU A 126 -4.81 -10.41 -7.69
C LEU A 126 -3.89 -11.53 -8.18
N SER A 127 -3.30 -11.34 -9.35
CA SER A 127 -2.21 -12.20 -9.81
C SER A 127 -1.01 -12.06 -8.88
N LYS A 128 -0.27 -13.15 -8.68
CA LYS A 128 1.01 -13.10 -7.96
C LYS A 128 1.95 -12.08 -8.63
N PRO A 129 2.50 -11.09 -7.91
CA PRO A 129 3.35 -10.07 -8.51
C PRO A 129 4.62 -10.64 -9.15
N SER A 130 4.94 -10.19 -10.36
CA SER A 130 6.27 -10.38 -10.96
C SER A 130 7.30 -9.40 -10.35
N LYS A 131 8.58 -9.55 -10.71
CA LYS A 131 9.68 -8.70 -10.18
C LYS A 131 9.48 -7.18 -10.40
N ASN A 132 8.80 -6.79 -11.48
CA ASN A 132 8.53 -5.39 -11.82
C ASN A 132 7.13 -4.93 -11.38
N GLN A 133 6.39 -5.77 -10.64
CA GLN A 133 5.07 -5.47 -10.14
C GLN A 133 5.08 -5.35 -8.62
N ILE A 134 4.16 -4.54 -8.11
CA ILE A 134 3.97 -4.33 -6.68
C ILE A 134 2.49 -4.50 -6.38
N GLU A 135 2.19 -5.39 -5.44
CA GLU A 135 0.87 -5.49 -4.83
C GLU A 135 0.70 -4.37 -3.80
N GLY A 136 -0.49 -3.81 -3.71
CA GLY A 136 -0.81 -2.85 -2.68
C GLY A 136 -2.26 -2.88 -2.23
N ASN A 137 -2.51 -2.24 -1.09
CA ASN A 137 -3.83 -2.00 -0.53
C ASN A 137 -4.07 -0.50 -0.45
N ILE A 138 -5.32 -0.08 -0.63
CA ILE A 138 -5.74 1.30 -0.44
C ILE A 138 -6.97 1.31 0.46
N LYS A 139 -6.95 2.19 1.46
CA LYS A 139 -7.99 2.31 2.48
C LYS A 139 -8.33 3.76 2.74
N THR A 140 -9.60 4.02 2.99
CA THR A 140 -10.13 5.31 3.43
C THR A 140 -11.42 5.09 4.25
N SER A 141 -12.15 6.17 4.48
CA SER A 141 -13.52 6.16 4.96
C SER A 141 -14.35 7.20 4.19
N GLY A 142 -15.68 7.11 4.29
CA GLY A 142 -16.57 8.15 3.80
C GLY A 142 -16.81 8.16 2.28
N ILE A 143 -16.51 7.07 1.58
CA ILE A 143 -16.91 6.92 0.17
C ILE A 143 -18.44 6.89 0.06
N TYR A 144 -18.96 7.57 -0.96
CA TYR A 144 -20.39 7.59 -1.26
C TYR A 144 -20.92 6.17 -1.43
N ASN A 145 -22.02 5.86 -0.75
CA ASN A 145 -22.54 4.49 -0.61
C ASN A 145 -23.27 4.03 -1.88
N ASP A 146 -22.53 3.97 -2.97
CA ASP A 146 -22.91 3.37 -4.23
C ASP A 146 -21.71 2.59 -4.76
N PRO A 147 -21.43 1.39 -4.21
CA PRO A 147 -20.26 0.60 -4.57
C PRO A 147 -20.26 0.15 -6.04
N ALA A 148 -21.39 0.24 -6.75
CA ALA A 148 -21.42 -0.05 -8.17
C ALA A 148 -20.60 0.99 -8.95
N TRP A 149 -20.71 2.27 -8.59
CA TRP A 149 -20.11 3.40 -9.31
C TRP A 149 -18.94 4.05 -8.57
N HIS A 150 -18.90 3.96 -7.24
CA HIS A 150 -17.95 4.65 -6.38
C HIS A 150 -17.26 3.70 -5.40
N ASN A 151 -15.94 3.70 -5.43
CA ASN A 151 -15.10 2.86 -4.58
C ASN A 151 -13.71 3.48 -4.52
N ILE A 152 -12.95 3.17 -3.47
CA ILE A 152 -11.62 3.76 -3.29
C ILE A 152 -10.65 3.37 -4.41
N THR A 153 -10.77 2.16 -4.97
CA THR A 153 -9.90 1.70 -6.07
C THR A 153 -10.10 2.47 -7.37
N ASN A 154 -11.22 3.18 -7.57
CA ASN A 154 -11.39 4.11 -8.68
C ASN A 154 -10.40 5.29 -8.64
N ALA A 155 -9.84 5.63 -7.47
CA ALA A 155 -8.79 6.65 -7.39
C ALA A 155 -7.59 6.30 -8.28
N LEU A 156 -7.36 5.01 -8.57
CA LEU A 156 -6.28 4.50 -9.40
C LEU A 156 -6.62 4.44 -10.89
N LYS A 157 -7.87 4.73 -11.27
CA LYS A 157 -8.32 4.77 -12.66
C LYS A 157 -8.09 6.15 -13.25
N LYS A 158 -7.68 6.22 -14.51
CA LYS A 158 -7.63 7.50 -15.22
C LYS A 158 -9.05 7.98 -15.51
N TYR A 159 -9.33 9.23 -15.17
CA TYR A 159 -10.61 9.85 -15.49
C TYR A 159 -10.63 10.34 -16.94
N ASP A 160 -11.52 9.77 -17.75
CA ASP A 160 -11.77 10.19 -19.14
C ASP A 160 -13.17 10.86 -19.29
N GLY A 161 -13.80 11.28 -18.17
CA GLY A 161 -15.07 12.04 -18.18
C GLY A 161 -16.29 11.32 -17.62
N ASN A 162 -16.17 10.10 -17.09
CA ASN A 162 -17.29 9.28 -16.64
C ASN A 162 -17.35 9.11 -15.10
N ALA A 163 -18.57 9.15 -14.55
CA ALA A 163 -18.87 9.02 -13.13
C ALA A 163 -18.36 7.73 -12.47
N ASN A 164 -18.31 6.60 -13.20
CA ASN A 164 -17.74 5.33 -12.68
C ASN A 164 -16.20 5.32 -12.59
N GLU A 165 -15.51 6.36 -13.07
CA GLU A 165 -14.04 6.37 -13.14
C GLU A 165 -13.41 7.21 -12.03
N CYS A 166 -14.23 7.67 -11.09
CA CYS A 166 -13.79 8.53 -10.00
C CYS A 166 -14.14 7.90 -8.64
N CYS A 167 -13.29 8.15 -7.65
CA CYS A 167 -13.53 7.81 -6.24
C CYS A 167 -14.22 9.01 -5.56
N LEU A 168 -15.51 8.88 -5.23
CA LEU A 168 -16.34 9.96 -4.68
C LEU A 168 -16.48 9.86 -3.15
N TRP A 169 -16.11 10.92 -2.43
CA TRP A 169 -16.45 11.09 -1.01
C TRP A 169 -17.79 11.80 -0.82
N ALA A 170 -18.60 11.33 0.13
CA ALA A 170 -20.02 11.70 0.27
C ALA A 170 -20.31 12.99 1.05
N SER A 171 -19.31 13.62 1.67
CA SER A 171 -19.54 14.71 2.62
C SER A 171 -18.31 15.63 2.74
N ASN A 172 -18.52 16.90 3.10
CA ASN A 172 -17.49 17.93 3.35
C ASN A 172 -16.57 17.63 4.57
N ILE A 173 -16.37 16.36 4.89
CA ILE A 173 -15.52 15.89 5.97
C ILE A 173 -14.13 15.62 5.39
N LYS A 174 -13.11 15.98 6.16
CA LYS A 174 -11.73 15.62 5.88
C LYS A 174 -11.57 14.11 6.08
N ASN A 175 -11.24 13.39 5.03
CA ASN A 175 -10.96 11.94 5.09
C ASN A 175 -9.45 11.71 4.98
N SER A 176 -8.98 10.64 5.59
CA SER A 176 -7.61 10.16 5.40
C SER A 176 -7.61 8.97 4.45
N VAL A 177 -6.56 8.88 3.64
CA VAL A 177 -6.26 7.73 2.80
C VAL A 177 -4.95 7.14 3.28
N SER A 178 -4.91 5.82 3.37
CA SER A 178 -3.71 5.04 3.62
C SER A 178 -3.52 4.04 2.50
N ILE A 179 -2.31 3.96 1.98
CA ILE A 179 -1.90 3.04 0.92
C ILE A 179 -0.73 2.24 1.42
N GLU A 180 -0.80 0.92 1.28
CA GLU A 180 0.30 0.02 1.55
C GLU A 180 0.80 -0.53 0.23
N LEU A 181 2.10 -0.45 -0.01
CA LEU A 181 2.78 -1.10 -1.13
C LEU A 181 3.69 -2.18 -0.56
N PHE A 182 3.46 -3.44 -0.93
CA PHE A 182 4.23 -4.58 -0.44
C PHE A 182 5.58 -4.68 -1.18
N THR A 183 6.48 -3.76 -0.83
CA THR A 183 7.79 -3.60 -1.44
C THR A 183 8.76 -2.92 -0.48
N ASN A 184 10.06 -3.10 -0.74
CA ASN A 184 11.15 -2.34 -0.12
C ASN A 184 11.63 -1.17 -1.01
N GLU A 185 11.13 -1.09 -2.24
CA GLU A 185 11.47 -0.02 -3.18
C GLU A 185 10.64 1.22 -2.88
N ILE A 186 11.32 2.34 -2.64
CA ILE A 186 10.70 3.60 -2.23
C ILE A 186 10.21 4.35 -3.48
N PRO A 187 8.89 4.64 -3.61
CA PRO A 187 8.41 5.56 -4.62
C PRO A 187 9.04 6.94 -4.47
N MET A 188 9.45 7.53 -5.58
CA MET A 188 10.04 8.87 -5.63
C MET A 188 8.96 9.96 -5.60
N SER A 189 7.76 9.65 -6.08
CA SER A 189 6.69 10.63 -6.17
C SER A 189 5.29 10.03 -6.09
N LEU A 190 4.34 10.89 -5.73
CA LEU A 190 2.90 10.64 -5.79
C LEU A 190 2.28 11.63 -6.77
N PHE A 191 1.56 11.11 -7.76
CA PHE A 191 0.85 11.89 -8.77
C PHE A 191 -0.65 11.68 -8.61
N TYR A 192 -1.44 12.73 -8.85
CA TYR A 192 -2.89 12.59 -9.00
C TYR A 192 -3.45 13.65 -9.94
N ARG A 193 -4.69 13.42 -10.41
CA ARG A 193 -5.48 14.46 -11.08
C ARG A 193 -6.68 14.85 -10.26
N GLN A 194 -6.86 16.15 -10.11
CA GLN A 194 -8.08 16.76 -9.61
C GLN A 194 -9.09 16.87 -10.75
N ALA A 195 -9.44 15.73 -11.34
CA ALA A 195 -10.40 15.63 -12.42
C ALA A 195 -11.45 14.59 -12.02
N GLY A 196 -12.70 15.03 -11.86
CA GLY A 196 -13.77 14.22 -11.33
C GLY A 196 -15.13 14.70 -11.79
N TYR A 197 -16.06 13.77 -12.00
CA TYR A 197 -17.41 14.09 -12.44
C TYR A 197 -18.17 14.94 -11.41
N TYR A 198 -17.98 14.66 -10.13
CA TYR A 198 -18.75 15.26 -9.03
C TYR A 198 -17.99 16.38 -8.29
N GLY A 199 -16.93 16.92 -8.88
CA GLY A 199 -16.11 17.97 -8.29
C GLY A 199 -14.72 17.50 -7.88
N ASN A 200 -14.00 18.38 -7.18
CA ASN A 200 -12.55 18.34 -7.07
C ASN A 200 -12.07 18.03 -5.64
N VAL A 201 -11.10 17.12 -5.51
CA VAL A 201 -10.41 16.82 -4.24
C VAL A 201 -9.01 17.43 -4.25
N ASN A 202 -8.63 18.08 -3.16
CA ASN A 202 -7.25 18.47 -2.87
C ASN A 202 -6.61 17.49 -1.89
N LEU A 203 -5.39 17.08 -2.17
CA LEU A 203 -4.57 16.30 -1.23
C LEU A 203 -3.73 17.22 -0.34
N SER A 204 -3.60 16.87 0.93
CA SER A 204 -2.76 17.56 1.93
C SER A 204 -2.12 16.56 2.89
N ASN A 205 -1.15 16.99 3.70
CA ASN A 205 -0.47 16.14 4.69
C ASN A 205 0.06 14.82 4.11
N ILE A 206 0.64 14.90 2.91
CA ILE A 206 1.17 13.72 2.21
C ILE A 206 2.43 13.25 2.91
N LYS A 207 2.42 12.01 3.37
CA LYS A 207 3.51 11.37 4.08
C LYS A 207 3.75 9.99 3.50
N MET A 208 4.99 9.53 3.64
CA MET A 208 5.37 8.17 3.32
C MET A 208 6.26 7.61 4.42
N GLN A 209 6.10 6.34 4.74
CA GLN A 209 6.92 5.63 5.69
C GLN A 209 7.43 4.35 5.05
N LYS A 210 8.73 4.11 5.18
CA LYS A 210 9.28 2.77 4.99
C LYS A 210 9.14 2.03 6.31
N ALA A 211 8.51 0.87 6.29
CA ALA A 211 8.22 0.12 7.49
C ALA A 211 8.46 -1.38 7.33
N LEU A 212 8.64 -2.04 8.47
CA LEU A 212 8.62 -3.47 8.63
C LEU A 212 7.36 -3.86 9.39
N ARG A 213 6.47 -4.62 8.76
CA ARG A 213 5.35 -5.26 9.46
C ARG A 213 5.83 -6.56 10.09
N VAL A 214 5.67 -6.66 11.40
CA VAL A 214 5.94 -7.86 12.18
C VAL A 214 4.66 -8.23 12.91
N GLN A 215 3.99 -9.29 12.46
CA GLN A 215 2.67 -9.66 12.98
C GLN A 215 1.69 -8.48 12.94
N ASN A 216 1.26 -7.98 14.10
CA ASN A 216 0.34 -6.85 14.25
C ASN A 216 1.04 -5.51 14.52
N GLU A 217 2.38 -5.49 14.51
CA GLU A 217 3.17 -4.30 14.75
C GLU A 217 3.74 -3.74 13.45
N ILE A 218 3.80 -2.42 13.37
CA ILE A 218 4.45 -1.69 12.28
C ILE A 218 5.63 -0.94 12.90
N ILE A 219 6.84 -1.32 12.47
CA ILE A 219 8.08 -0.65 12.87
C ILE A 219 8.46 0.30 11.74
N VAL A 220 8.36 1.60 11.98
CA VAL A 220 8.77 2.62 11.03
C VAL A 220 10.28 2.73 11.03
N GLU A 221 10.90 2.56 9.86
CA GLU A 221 12.35 2.63 9.68
C GLU A 221 12.79 4.00 9.17
N ARG A 222 12.03 4.58 8.23
CA ARG A 222 12.31 5.89 7.62
C ARG A 222 10.99 6.59 7.34
N SER A 223 10.98 7.92 7.50
CA SER A 223 9.81 8.76 7.24
C SER A 223 10.13 9.81 6.18
N PHE A 224 9.12 10.15 5.38
CA PHE A 224 9.23 11.05 4.25
C PHE A 224 8.00 11.96 4.20
N ILE A 225 8.20 13.17 3.70
CA ILE A 225 7.15 14.14 3.42
C ILE A 225 7.00 14.36 1.92
N GLY A 226 5.76 14.54 1.47
CA GLY A 226 5.46 14.88 0.08
C GLY A 226 5.60 16.39 -0.16
N ILE A 227 6.56 16.78 -0.98
CA ILE A 227 6.78 18.17 -1.41
C ILE A 227 6.14 18.37 -2.77
N LYS A 228 5.14 19.26 -2.82
CA LYS A 228 4.48 19.62 -4.07
C LYS A 228 5.49 20.22 -5.05
N LYS A 229 5.53 19.70 -6.27
CA LYS A 229 6.35 20.25 -7.36
C LYS A 229 5.48 20.94 -8.40
N GLU A 230 6.06 21.95 -9.04
CA GLU A 230 5.51 22.49 -10.28
C GLU A 230 5.70 21.48 -11.40
N ILE A 231 4.70 21.36 -12.27
CA ILE A 231 4.70 20.37 -13.34
C ILE A 231 4.44 21.04 -14.67
N ASP A 232 5.03 20.46 -15.71
CA ASP A 232 4.73 20.82 -17.09
C ASP A 232 3.36 20.25 -17.49
N LYS A 233 2.40 21.15 -17.73
CA LYS A 233 1.05 20.80 -18.15
C LYS A 233 1.01 20.10 -19.50
N THR A 234 2.00 20.31 -20.38
CA THR A 234 2.05 19.61 -21.68
C THR A 234 2.33 18.13 -21.50
N THR A 235 3.12 17.77 -20.48
CA THR A 235 3.44 16.39 -20.12
C THR A 235 2.33 15.75 -19.27
N TYR A 236 1.87 16.44 -18.21
CA TYR A 236 1.02 15.85 -17.19
C TYR A 236 -0.49 16.12 -17.39
N GLY A 237 -0.84 17.05 -18.27
CA GLY A 237 -2.21 17.51 -18.49
C GLY A 237 -2.69 18.52 -17.46
N ASP A 238 -3.91 19.01 -17.64
CA ASP A 238 -4.56 19.94 -16.72
C ASP A 238 -5.00 19.26 -15.43
N ASN A 239 -5.14 20.08 -14.37
CA ASN A 239 -5.54 19.65 -13.01
C ASN A 239 -4.67 18.51 -12.45
N ALA A 240 -3.45 18.36 -12.96
CA ALA A 240 -2.49 17.40 -12.48
C ALA A 240 -1.65 17.98 -11.34
N PHE A 241 -1.22 17.11 -10.43
CA PHE A 241 -0.39 17.46 -9.29
C PHE A 241 0.63 16.35 -9.05
N LEU A 242 1.84 16.75 -8.68
CA LEU A 242 2.94 15.86 -8.35
C LEU A 242 3.55 16.27 -7.02
N PHE A 243 3.81 15.29 -6.17
CA PHE A 243 4.59 15.45 -4.95
C PHE A 243 5.78 14.53 -5.00
N GLU A 244 6.98 15.06 -4.79
CA GLU A 244 8.16 14.23 -4.59
C GLU A 244 8.36 13.97 -3.11
N PHE A 245 8.87 12.79 -2.78
CA PHE A 245 9.12 12.42 -1.40
C PHE A 245 10.54 12.81 -0.97
N GLU A 246 10.63 13.59 0.11
CA GLU A 246 11.88 13.97 0.75
C GLU A 246 11.93 13.34 2.15
N GLU A 247 13.07 12.77 2.53
CA GLU A 247 13.24 12.12 3.83
C GLU A 247 13.24 13.15 4.96
N GLU A 248 12.51 12.86 6.04
CA GLU A 248 12.53 13.67 7.25
C GLU A 248 13.89 13.48 7.94
N LYS A 249 14.55 14.61 8.26
CA LYS A 249 15.86 14.63 8.93
C LYS A 249 15.73 14.36 10.43
#